data_AF-A0A2N2AA23-F1
#
_entry.id   AF-A0A2N2AA23-F1
#
_cell.length_a   1.000
_cell.length_b   1.000
_cell.length_c   1.000
_cell.angle_alpha   90.00
_cell.angle_beta   90.00
_cell.angle_gamma   90.00
#
_symmetry.space_group_name_H-M   'P 1'
#
loop_
_entity.id
_entity.type
_entity.pdbx_description
1 polymer ?
#
loop_
_entity_poly.entity_id
_entity_poly.type
_entity_poly.pdbx_seq_one_letter_code
_entity_poly.pdbx_strand_id
1 'polypeptide(L)'
;MLLWFVIAYLVVSIGLGLYAATRVHNSRDYFVAGRHLPVFVVFAMVFATWFGAETVLGISATFLTDGLGGLVSDPFGAALCLILFGLFFARPLYRMGLLTIGDFYRRRYDRPVEMITSICIALSYLGWVAAQITALGVVFNVLTEGYVSREAGMVIGATVVLFYTLFGGMWSVAVTTAVQMVIIVVGLLVITWMVADQAGGVATVVEHAAASNKFEFWPAFSAPELLAFIAAWITMGFGSIPQQDVFQRVNSARTENGAVHGTIAGGVAYLLFAAVPLFLAYSATLIDPEMVARLIEEDPEQILPSLIYQHLPLYAQVIFYGALLSVIMSTASGTLLAPSATIAENVIKNLLPSMDDRHFLRMTRIVVVCFAVLVTVYALSTGDTIHRMVENAYKVTLVSAFVPLLAGIYWKRATTQGAMGAIVLGIGSWLLMEIYLPEGDSMWPPQLVGLLCAAVGMVLGSLLPQQYGRAVAAEA
;
A
#
# COMPACT_ATOMS: atom_id res chain seq x y z
N MET A 1 2.96 11.40 30.24
CA MET A 1 2.31 12.60 29.64
C MET A 1 2.12 12.46 28.13
N LEU A 2 3.12 12.00 27.38
CA LEU A 2 3.05 11.73 25.93
C LEU A 2 1.82 10.90 25.51
N LEU A 3 1.56 9.79 26.21
CA LEU A 3 0.42 8.91 25.94
C LEU A 3 -0.94 9.65 25.94
N TRP A 4 -1.14 10.64 26.82
CA TRP A 4 -2.39 11.40 26.87
C TRP A 4 -2.58 12.31 25.66
N PHE A 5 -1.50 12.92 25.15
CA PHE A 5 -1.56 13.69 23.90
C PHE A 5 -1.82 12.80 22.69
N VAL A 6 -1.23 11.61 22.68
CA VAL A 6 -1.50 10.59 21.67
C VAL A 6 -2.97 10.17 21.72
N ILE A 7 -3.51 9.86 22.89
CA ILE A 7 -4.94 9.53 23.05
C ILE A 7 -5.83 10.69 22.58
N ALA A 8 -5.50 11.94 22.95
CA ALA A 8 -6.26 13.10 22.52
C ALA A 8 -6.24 13.24 20.97
N TYR A 9 -5.08 13.04 20.36
CA TYR A 9 -4.93 13.04 18.90
C TYR A 9 -5.80 11.95 18.24
N LEU A 10 -5.78 10.72 18.79
CA LEU A 10 -6.60 9.61 18.30
C LEU A 10 -8.09 9.94 18.40
N VAL A 11 -8.54 10.49 19.53
CA VAL A 11 -9.94 10.90 19.75
C VAL A 11 -10.35 11.97 18.74
N VAL A 12 -9.53 12.99 18.50
CA VAL A 12 -9.80 14.03 17.50
C VAL A 12 -9.89 13.44 16.09
N SER A 13 -8.97 12.56 15.72
CA SER A 13 -8.93 11.92 14.41
C SER A 13 -10.14 11.03 14.16
N ILE A 14 -10.50 10.21 15.15
CA ILE A 14 -11.71 9.38 15.12
C ILE A 14 -12.95 10.28 15.04
N GLY A 15 -13.01 11.35 15.84
CA GLY A 15 -14.11 12.31 15.83
C GLY A 15 -14.31 12.96 14.46
N LEU A 16 -13.23 13.37 13.80
CA LEU A 16 -13.26 13.92 12.44
C LEU A 16 -13.78 12.89 11.43
N GLY A 17 -13.32 11.65 11.53
CA GLY A 17 -13.78 10.56 10.67
C GLY A 17 -15.27 10.23 10.87
N LEU A 18 -15.73 10.17 12.11
CA LEU A 18 -17.14 9.97 12.45
C LEU A 18 -18.01 11.15 12.03
N TYR A 19 -17.51 12.38 12.12
CA TYR A 19 -18.21 13.54 11.58
C TYR A 19 -18.35 13.44 10.05
N ALA A 20 -17.28 13.10 9.34
CA ALA A 20 -17.32 12.91 7.90
C ALA A 20 -18.22 11.73 7.47
N ALA A 21 -18.34 10.69 8.31
CA ALA A 21 -19.25 9.57 8.11
C ALA A 21 -20.72 10.00 7.95
N THR A 22 -21.13 11.12 8.56
CA THR A 22 -22.49 11.65 8.43
C THR A 22 -22.86 12.04 6.99
N ARG A 23 -21.87 12.15 6.09
CA ARG A 23 -22.09 12.43 4.67
C ARG A 23 -22.32 11.18 3.81
N VAL A 24 -22.24 9.98 4.40
CA VAL A 24 -22.43 8.73 3.66
C VAL A 24 -23.88 8.30 3.70
N HIS A 25 -24.58 8.43 2.56
CA HIS A 25 -26.01 8.13 2.46
C HIS A 25 -26.30 6.84 1.68
N ASN A 26 -25.38 6.44 0.81
CA ASN A 26 -25.52 5.29 -0.09
C ASN A 26 -24.14 4.67 -0.38
N SER A 27 -24.12 3.54 -1.08
CA SER A 27 -22.88 2.83 -1.41
C SER A 27 -21.90 3.62 -2.28
N ARG A 28 -22.40 4.47 -3.19
CA ARG A 28 -21.53 5.31 -4.03
C ARG A 28 -20.80 6.37 -3.19
N ASP A 29 -21.45 6.92 -2.17
CA ASP A 29 -20.80 7.80 -1.20
C ASP A 29 -19.79 7.01 -0.34
N TYR A 30 -20.14 5.79 0.05
CA TYR A 30 -19.30 4.94 0.89
C TYR A 30 -18.00 4.53 0.18
N PHE A 31 -18.02 4.23 -1.12
CA PHE A 31 -16.82 3.76 -1.83
C PHE A 31 -16.07 4.84 -2.60
N VAL A 32 -16.75 5.81 -3.22
CA VAL A 32 -16.08 6.79 -4.11
C VAL A 32 -16.40 8.25 -3.77
N ALA A 33 -16.97 8.52 -2.59
CA ALA A 33 -17.36 9.86 -2.14
C ALA A 33 -18.19 10.63 -3.20
N GLY A 34 -19.04 9.91 -3.93
CA GLY A 34 -19.89 10.46 -5.00
C GLY A 34 -19.15 10.94 -6.26
N ARG A 35 -17.81 10.87 -6.32
CA ARG A 35 -16.94 11.47 -7.35
C ARG A 35 -16.89 13.01 -7.33
N HIS A 36 -16.86 13.60 -6.14
CA HIS A 36 -16.88 15.06 -5.98
C HIS A 36 -15.59 15.65 -5.40
N LEU A 37 -14.55 14.84 -5.20
CA LEU A 37 -13.37 15.29 -4.47
C LEU A 37 -12.50 16.23 -5.33
N PRO A 38 -12.08 17.38 -4.81
CA PRO A 38 -11.18 18.30 -5.51
C PRO A 38 -9.78 17.69 -5.65
N VAL A 39 -9.01 18.15 -6.64
CA VAL A 39 -7.69 17.60 -6.98
C VAL A 39 -6.72 17.57 -5.79
N PHE A 40 -6.73 18.59 -4.92
CA PHE A 40 -5.88 18.62 -3.73
C PHE A 40 -6.19 17.50 -2.73
N VAL A 41 -7.46 17.12 -2.60
CA VAL A 41 -7.86 15.99 -1.73
C VAL A 41 -7.44 14.67 -2.36
N VAL A 42 -7.54 14.53 -3.68
CA VAL A 42 -7.04 13.35 -4.41
C VAL A 42 -5.52 13.21 -4.23
N PHE A 43 -4.78 14.31 -4.40
CA PHE A 43 -3.35 14.39 -4.13
C PHE A 43 -3.03 13.93 -2.70
N ALA A 44 -3.71 14.49 -1.70
CA ALA A 44 -3.48 14.15 -0.30
C ALA A 44 -3.77 12.68 -0.01
N MET A 45 -4.86 12.14 -0.57
CA MET A 45 -5.22 10.73 -0.42
C MET A 45 -4.20 9.80 -1.07
N VAL A 46 -3.72 10.11 -2.27
CA VAL A 46 -2.69 9.29 -2.93
C VAL A 46 -1.40 9.33 -2.13
N PHE A 47 -0.94 10.52 -1.77
CA PHE A 47 0.27 10.71 -0.96
C PHE A 47 0.18 9.94 0.37
N ALA A 48 -0.82 10.22 1.21
CA ALA A 48 -0.84 9.70 2.58
C ALA A 48 -1.17 8.20 2.68
N THR A 49 -1.72 7.60 1.64
CA THR A 49 -1.95 6.15 1.62
C THR A 49 -0.68 5.38 1.33
N TRP A 50 0.16 5.94 0.47
CA TRP A 50 1.39 5.31 0.03
C TRP A 50 2.55 5.66 0.94
N PHE A 51 2.56 6.87 1.47
CA PHE A 51 3.42 7.26 2.59
C PHE A 51 2.85 6.62 3.86
N GLY A 52 2.97 5.31 4.06
CA GLY A 52 2.37 4.57 5.18
C GLY A 52 3.36 4.20 6.29
N ALA A 53 3.00 3.23 7.14
CA ALA A 53 3.93 2.65 8.12
C ALA A 53 5.23 2.14 7.50
N GLU A 54 5.12 1.51 6.33
CA GLU A 54 6.25 0.99 5.55
C GLU A 54 7.26 2.08 5.24
N THR A 55 6.81 3.23 4.75
CA THR A 55 7.70 4.34 4.39
C THR A 55 8.41 4.95 5.60
N VAL A 56 7.73 5.00 6.75
CA VAL A 56 8.28 5.66 7.95
C VAL A 56 9.11 4.73 8.82
N LEU A 57 8.78 3.45 8.92
CA LEU A 57 9.46 2.48 9.79
C LEU A 57 10.17 1.37 9.00
N GLY A 58 9.53 0.82 7.97
CA GLY A 58 10.02 -0.31 7.19
C GLY A 58 11.23 0.05 6.32
N ILE A 59 11.04 0.91 5.31
CA ILE A 59 12.14 1.28 4.39
C ILE A 59 13.25 2.04 5.11
N SER A 60 12.93 2.77 6.18
CA SER A 60 13.95 3.47 6.98
C SER A 60 14.85 2.50 7.71
N ALA A 61 14.30 1.38 8.19
CA ALA A 61 15.07 0.28 8.74
C ALA A 61 15.88 -0.44 7.65
N THR A 62 15.27 -0.75 6.51
CA THR A 62 15.96 -1.37 5.36
C THR A 62 17.11 -0.49 4.85
N PHE A 63 16.98 0.83 4.86
CA PHE A 63 18.06 1.73 4.47
C PHE A 63 19.29 1.63 5.39
N LEU A 64 19.07 1.40 6.70
CA LEU A 64 20.16 1.23 7.65
C LEU A 64 20.96 -0.05 7.39
N THR A 65 20.34 -1.12 6.91
CA THR A 65 21.00 -2.38 6.59
C THR A 65 21.53 -2.37 5.15
N ASP A 66 20.65 -2.12 4.18
CA ASP A 66 20.84 -2.44 2.76
C ASP A 66 21.12 -1.20 1.90
N GLY A 67 21.01 0.01 2.48
CA GLY A 67 21.19 1.26 1.75
C GLY A 67 20.14 1.46 0.65
N LEU A 68 20.46 2.29 -0.34
CA LEU A 68 19.54 2.66 -1.42
C LEU A 68 19.24 1.49 -2.37
N GLY A 69 20.17 0.54 -2.52
CA GLY A 69 19.98 -0.69 -3.30
C GLY A 69 18.90 -1.62 -2.75
N GLY A 70 18.62 -1.58 -1.44
CA GLY A 70 17.51 -2.32 -0.82
C GLY A 70 16.14 -1.67 -0.98
N LEU A 71 16.07 -0.44 -1.51
CA LEU A 71 14.84 0.37 -1.59
C LEU A 71 14.21 0.41 -2.98
N VAL A 72 14.59 -0.51 -3.85
CA VAL A 72 14.17 -0.53 -5.25
C VAL A 72 12.65 -0.70 -5.39
N SER A 73 12.05 -1.53 -4.54
CA SER A 73 10.60 -1.72 -4.41
C SER A 73 9.92 -0.46 -3.88
N ASP A 74 10.27 -0.01 -2.68
CA ASP A 74 9.76 1.20 -2.02
C ASP A 74 10.95 2.09 -1.60
N PRO A 75 11.01 3.37 -2.03
CA PRO A 75 9.93 4.17 -2.61
C PRO A 75 9.87 4.20 -4.14
N PHE A 76 10.87 3.64 -4.82
CA PHE A 76 11.04 3.84 -6.25
C PHE A 76 9.98 3.13 -7.09
N GLY A 77 9.77 1.83 -6.87
CA GLY A 77 8.70 1.07 -7.53
C GLY A 77 7.30 1.59 -7.20
N ALA A 78 7.04 1.94 -5.94
CA ALA A 78 5.78 2.55 -5.52
C ALA A 78 5.49 3.87 -6.24
N ALA A 79 6.47 4.76 -6.34
CA ALA A 79 6.34 6.01 -7.10
C ALA A 79 6.13 5.75 -8.59
N LEU A 80 6.84 4.77 -9.16
CA LEU A 80 6.66 4.33 -10.54
C LEU A 80 5.22 3.89 -10.78
N CYS A 81 4.62 3.09 -9.89
CA CYS A 81 3.22 2.69 -9.97
C CYS A 81 2.31 3.92 -10.10
N LEU A 82 2.40 4.86 -9.14
CA LEU A 82 1.51 6.02 -9.09
C LEU A 82 1.63 6.91 -10.33
N ILE A 83 2.85 7.15 -10.79
CA ILE A 83 3.11 7.96 -11.98
C ILE A 83 2.58 7.25 -13.23
N LEU A 84 2.89 5.97 -13.42
CA LEU A 84 2.40 5.19 -14.57
C LEU A 84 0.89 5.05 -14.55
N PHE A 85 0.29 4.80 -13.38
CA PHE A 85 -1.15 4.74 -13.21
C PHE A 85 -1.78 6.07 -13.65
N GLY A 86 -1.27 7.20 -13.15
CA GLY A 86 -1.76 8.52 -13.51
C GLY A 86 -1.65 8.80 -15.01
N LEU A 87 -0.52 8.48 -15.63
CA LEU A 87 -0.27 8.73 -17.06
C LEU A 87 -1.11 7.85 -17.98
N PHE A 88 -1.24 6.57 -17.67
CA PHE A 88 -1.77 5.57 -18.59
C PHE A 88 -3.13 4.98 -18.14
N PHE A 89 -3.34 4.74 -16.86
CA PHE A 89 -4.51 3.98 -16.39
C PHE A 89 -5.65 4.86 -15.87
N ALA A 90 -5.34 6.04 -15.35
CA ALA A 90 -6.32 6.91 -14.70
C ALA A 90 -7.44 7.35 -15.64
N ARG A 91 -7.12 7.87 -16.84
CA ARG A 91 -8.15 8.35 -17.79
C ARG A 91 -9.08 7.24 -18.29
N PRO A 92 -8.56 6.12 -18.85
CA PRO A 92 -9.43 5.06 -19.36
C PRO A 92 -10.37 4.52 -18.29
N LEU A 93 -9.84 4.27 -17.08
CA LEU A 93 -10.61 3.71 -15.98
C LEU A 93 -11.61 4.72 -15.40
N TYR A 94 -11.23 6.00 -15.26
CA TYR A 94 -12.11 7.06 -14.76
C TYR A 94 -13.37 7.24 -15.59
N ARG A 95 -13.24 7.16 -16.93
CA ARG A 95 -14.36 7.31 -17.88
C ARG A 95 -15.40 6.20 -17.79
N MET A 96 -15.02 5.02 -17.28
CA MET A 96 -15.91 3.87 -17.20
C MET A 96 -16.92 3.96 -16.05
N GLY A 97 -16.69 4.86 -15.07
CA GLY A 97 -17.61 5.11 -13.97
C GLY A 97 -17.89 3.87 -13.10
N LEU A 98 -16.89 3.01 -12.93
CA LEU A 98 -16.99 1.75 -12.19
C LEU A 98 -16.93 1.97 -10.67
N LEU A 99 -17.45 1.04 -9.88
CA LEU A 99 -17.32 1.10 -8.42
C LEU A 99 -15.99 0.50 -7.97
N THR A 100 -15.61 -0.63 -8.60
CA THR A 100 -14.37 -1.33 -8.31
C THR A 100 -13.59 -1.62 -9.58
N ILE A 101 -12.29 -1.92 -9.43
CA ILE A 101 -11.47 -2.43 -10.51
C ILE A 101 -11.93 -3.85 -10.94
N GLY A 102 -12.56 -4.62 -10.04
CA GLY A 102 -13.21 -5.89 -10.36
C GLY A 102 -14.25 -5.74 -11.48
N ASP A 103 -15.03 -4.66 -11.46
CA ASP A 103 -16.05 -4.38 -12.48
C ASP A 103 -15.43 -4.18 -13.89
N PHE A 104 -14.18 -3.72 -13.97
CA PHE A 104 -13.46 -3.60 -15.23
C PHE A 104 -13.22 -5.00 -15.81
N TYR A 105 -12.67 -5.92 -15.01
CA TYR A 105 -12.43 -7.30 -15.44
C TYR A 105 -13.73 -7.98 -15.86
N ARG A 106 -14.83 -7.73 -15.15
CA ARG A 106 -16.15 -8.23 -15.52
C ARG A 106 -16.58 -7.73 -16.89
N ARG A 107 -16.53 -6.41 -17.11
CA ARG A 107 -16.95 -5.79 -18.38
C ARG A 107 -16.08 -6.26 -19.54
N ARG A 108 -14.79 -6.49 -19.29
CA ARG A 108 -13.81 -6.83 -20.32
C ARG A 108 -13.68 -8.32 -20.63
N TYR A 109 -13.85 -9.19 -19.63
CA TYR A 109 -13.48 -10.61 -19.68
C TYR A 109 -14.47 -11.55 -18.95
N ASP A 110 -15.69 -11.12 -18.67
CA ASP A 110 -16.71 -11.90 -17.97
C ASP A 110 -16.43 -12.18 -16.47
N ARG A 111 -17.38 -12.86 -15.83
CA ARG A 111 -17.46 -13.07 -14.38
C ARG A 111 -16.28 -13.87 -13.77
N PRO A 112 -15.76 -14.94 -14.41
CA PRO A 112 -14.77 -15.77 -13.73
C PRO A 112 -13.42 -15.06 -13.57
N VAL A 113 -13.04 -14.26 -14.57
CA VAL A 113 -11.87 -13.38 -14.49
C VAL A 113 -12.07 -12.33 -13.41
N GLU A 114 -13.25 -11.68 -13.35
CA GLU A 114 -13.60 -10.75 -12.26
C GLU A 114 -13.41 -11.40 -10.89
N MET A 115 -13.98 -12.58 -10.64
CA MET A 115 -13.97 -13.19 -9.33
C MET A 115 -12.55 -13.57 -8.89
N ILE A 116 -11.78 -14.23 -9.75
CA ILE A 116 -10.43 -14.67 -9.40
C ILE A 116 -9.50 -13.48 -9.18
N THR A 117 -9.53 -12.48 -10.08
CA THR A 117 -8.71 -11.26 -9.90
C THR A 117 -9.11 -10.48 -8.66
N SER A 118 -10.40 -10.37 -8.36
CA SER A 118 -10.91 -9.71 -7.15
C SER A 118 -10.44 -10.40 -5.87
N ILE A 119 -10.43 -11.74 -5.85
CA ILE A 119 -9.89 -12.53 -4.73
C ILE A 119 -8.38 -12.32 -4.61
N CYS A 120 -7.63 -12.38 -5.71
CA CYS A 120 -6.18 -12.18 -5.69
C CYS A 120 -5.80 -10.78 -5.20
N ILE A 121 -6.50 -9.74 -5.69
CA ILE A 121 -6.34 -8.36 -5.22
C ILE A 121 -6.66 -8.27 -3.73
N ALA A 122 -7.80 -8.83 -3.28
CA ALA A 122 -8.16 -8.78 -1.87
C ALA A 122 -7.14 -9.50 -0.96
N LEU A 123 -6.62 -10.64 -1.38
CA LEU A 123 -5.58 -11.38 -0.66
C LEU A 123 -4.25 -10.60 -0.59
N SER A 124 -3.89 -9.85 -1.64
CA SER A 124 -2.68 -9.01 -1.59
C SER A 124 -2.74 -7.96 -0.48
N TYR A 125 -3.91 -7.43 -0.13
CA TYR A 125 -4.02 -6.47 0.98
C TYR A 125 -3.70 -7.07 2.36
N LEU A 126 -3.63 -8.40 2.50
CA LEU A 126 -3.26 -9.03 3.77
C LEU A 126 -1.88 -8.56 4.24
N GLY A 127 -0.87 -8.59 3.36
CA GLY A 127 0.49 -8.13 3.66
C GLY A 127 0.53 -6.65 4.03
N TRP A 128 -0.10 -5.81 3.20
CA TRP A 128 -0.03 -4.37 3.39
C TRP A 128 -0.75 -3.87 4.64
N VAL A 129 -1.96 -4.38 4.92
CA VAL A 129 -2.69 -3.98 6.12
C VAL A 129 -2.01 -4.55 7.37
N ALA A 130 -1.47 -5.76 7.29
CA ALA A 130 -0.76 -6.37 8.41
C ALA A 130 0.49 -5.57 8.77
N ALA A 131 1.22 -5.04 7.79
CA ALA A 131 2.33 -4.11 8.00
C ALA A 131 1.91 -2.87 8.82
N GLN A 132 0.72 -2.30 8.55
CA GLN A 132 0.19 -1.19 9.35
C GLN A 132 -0.15 -1.62 10.79
N ILE A 133 -0.75 -2.80 10.97
CA ILE A 133 -1.10 -3.33 12.30
C ILE A 133 0.18 -3.60 13.11
N THR A 134 1.19 -4.22 12.50
CA THR A 134 2.51 -4.45 13.09
C THR A 134 3.16 -3.16 13.56
N ALA A 135 3.10 -2.11 12.74
CA ALA A 135 3.61 -0.79 13.10
C ALA A 135 2.88 -0.14 14.29
N LEU A 136 1.56 -0.30 14.40
CA LEU A 136 0.82 0.14 15.59
C LEU A 136 1.31 -0.60 16.85
N GLY A 137 1.61 -1.89 16.72
CA GLY A 137 2.25 -2.69 17.78
C GLY A 137 3.57 -2.09 18.26
N VAL A 138 4.46 -1.79 17.32
CA VAL A 138 5.76 -1.15 17.58
C VAL A 138 5.57 0.18 18.28
N VAL A 139 4.70 1.06 17.75
CA VAL A 139 4.46 2.38 18.32
C VAL A 139 3.92 2.31 19.75
N PHE A 140 2.92 1.45 20.01
CA PHE A 140 2.37 1.32 21.37
C PHE A 140 3.36 0.71 22.34
N ASN A 141 4.17 -0.26 21.90
CA ASN A 141 5.21 -0.84 22.74
C ASN A 141 6.23 0.21 23.18
N VAL A 142 6.75 1.00 22.24
CA VAL A 142 7.73 2.07 22.54
C VAL A 142 7.10 3.16 23.41
N LEU A 143 5.90 3.64 23.07
CA LEU A 143 5.20 4.71 23.83
C LEU A 143 4.87 4.34 25.27
N THR A 144 4.78 3.04 25.54
CA THR A 144 4.47 2.50 26.87
C THR A 144 5.69 1.86 27.52
N GLU A 145 6.91 2.08 27.01
CA GLU A 145 8.15 1.54 27.61
C GLU A 145 8.06 0.02 27.85
N GLY A 146 7.37 -0.70 26.96
CA GLY A 146 7.16 -2.15 27.06
C GLY A 146 6.01 -2.61 27.95
N TYR A 147 5.27 -1.71 28.63
CA TYR A 147 4.08 -2.10 29.42
C TYR A 147 3.00 -2.76 28.56
N VAL A 148 2.87 -2.35 27.30
CA VAL A 148 2.04 -3.01 26.29
C VAL A 148 2.96 -3.81 25.38
N SER A 149 2.78 -5.13 25.32
CA SER A 149 3.54 -5.96 24.37
C SER A 149 3.20 -5.58 22.92
N ARG A 150 4.08 -5.92 21.96
CA ARG A 150 3.85 -5.64 20.54
C ARG A 150 2.53 -6.23 20.07
N GLU A 151 2.23 -7.47 20.44
CA GLU A 151 1.00 -8.19 20.08
C GLU A 151 -0.24 -7.52 20.68
N ALA A 152 -0.19 -7.10 21.94
CA ALA A 152 -1.27 -6.36 22.56
C ALA A 152 -1.49 -5.00 21.87
N GLY A 153 -0.40 -4.32 21.52
CA GLY A 153 -0.44 -3.07 20.74
C GLY A 153 -1.07 -3.27 19.36
N MET A 154 -0.75 -4.36 18.67
CA MET A 154 -1.35 -4.73 17.38
C MET A 154 -2.87 -4.90 17.50
N VAL A 155 -3.34 -5.63 18.51
CA VAL A 155 -4.79 -5.86 18.74
C VAL A 155 -5.51 -4.55 19.09
N ILE A 156 -4.91 -3.71 19.95
CA ILE A 156 -5.46 -2.39 20.28
C ILE A 156 -5.55 -1.52 19.02
N GLY A 157 -4.46 -1.44 18.25
CA GLY A 157 -4.39 -0.68 17.02
C GLY A 157 -5.42 -1.13 15.98
N ALA A 158 -5.48 -2.43 15.72
CA ALA A 158 -6.46 -3.04 14.81
C ALA A 158 -7.90 -2.73 15.23
N THR A 159 -8.20 -2.80 16.53
CA THR A 159 -9.51 -2.48 17.09
C THR A 159 -9.87 -1.02 16.83
N VAL A 160 -8.95 -0.09 17.11
CA VAL A 160 -9.16 1.33 16.87
C VAL A 160 -9.40 1.60 15.38
N VAL A 161 -8.55 1.04 14.50
CA VAL A 161 -8.68 1.21 13.05
C VAL A 161 -10.01 0.66 12.54
N LEU A 162 -10.40 -0.52 12.99
CA LEU A 162 -11.67 -1.14 12.62
C LEU A 162 -12.85 -0.24 12.96
N PHE A 163 -12.89 0.29 14.20
CA PHE A 163 -14.03 1.08 14.66
C PHE A 163 -14.36 2.27 13.77
N TYR A 164 -13.39 3.12 13.44
CA TYR A 164 -13.70 4.31 12.63
C TYR A 164 -13.82 3.99 11.12
N THR A 165 -13.20 2.91 10.64
CA THR A 165 -13.35 2.46 9.24
C THR A 165 -14.77 1.98 8.95
N LEU A 166 -15.41 1.28 9.90
CA LEU A 166 -16.77 0.72 9.74
C LEU A 166 -17.84 1.78 9.46
N PHE A 167 -17.70 2.95 10.06
CA PHE A 167 -18.68 4.03 9.92
C PHE A 167 -18.28 5.02 8.82
N GLY A 168 -16.98 5.23 8.61
CA GLY A 168 -16.46 6.35 7.85
C GLY A 168 -16.59 6.29 6.32
N GLY A 169 -16.36 5.12 5.71
CA GLY A 169 -16.25 5.01 4.25
C GLY A 169 -15.23 5.98 3.63
N MET A 170 -15.32 6.21 2.32
CA MET A 170 -14.39 7.03 1.54
C MET A 170 -14.43 8.51 1.94
N TRP A 171 -15.58 9.03 2.40
CA TRP A 171 -15.68 10.40 2.90
C TRP A 171 -14.85 10.64 4.16
N SER A 172 -14.90 9.70 5.11
CA SER A 172 -14.04 9.76 6.30
C SER A 172 -12.58 9.73 5.90
N VAL A 173 -12.19 8.75 5.07
CA VAL A 173 -10.82 8.63 4.58
C VAL A 173 -10.36 9.92 3.91
N ALA A 174 -11.17 10.52 3.03
CA ALA A 174 -10.81 11.74 2.33
C ALA A 174 -10.56 12.94 3.27
N VAL A 175 -11.44 13.14 4.25
CA VAL A 175 -11.34 14.27 5.18
C VAL A 175 -10.22 14.07 6.19
N THR A 176 -10.13 12.88 6.80
CA THR A 176 -9.06 12.59 7.77
C THR A 176 -7.71 12.69 7.08
N THR A 177 -7.58 12.13 5.88
CA THR A 177 -6.32 12.16 5.12
C THR A 177 -5.90 13.57 4.74
N ALA A 178 -6.82 14.42 4.28
CA ALA A 178 -6.49 15.80 3.93
C ALA A 178 -5.95 16.60 5.13
N VAL A 179 -6.49 16.37 6.32
CA VAL A 179 -6.01 17.00 7.56
C VAL A 179 -4.70 16.36 8.02
N GLN A 180 -4.62 15.03 8.04
CA GLN A 180 -3.48 14.26 8.50
C GLN A 180 -2.24 14.50 7.65
N MET A 181 -2.38 14.69 6.34
CA MET A 181 -1.25 15.03 5.46
C MET A 181 -0.49 16.26 5.94
N VAL A 182 -1.19 17.32 6.38
CA VAL A 182 -0.54 18.53 6.88
C VAL A 182 0.24 18.24 8.16
N ILE A 183 -0.34 17.44 9.06
CA ILE A 183 0.30 17.03 10.32
C ILE A 183 1.54 16.19 10.04
N ILE A 184 1.48 15.26 9.09
CA ILE A 184 2.59 14.40 8.69
C ILE A 184 3.73 15.24 8.10
N VAL A 185 3.43 16.08 7.10
CA VAL A 185 4.44 16.85 6.38
C VAL A 185 5.11 17.86 7.30
N VAL A 186 4.33 18.68 8.00
CA VAL A 186 4.88 19.69 8.91
C VAL A 186 5.57 19.02 10.09
N GLY A 187 4.95 17.98 10.66
CA GLY A 187 5.48 17.26 11.82
C GLY A 187 6.85 16.65 11.52
N LEU A 188 6.97 15.88 10.44
CA LEU A 188 8.24 15.25 10.10
C LEU A 188 9.32 16.26 9.70
N LEU A 189 8.98 17.38 9.05
CA LEU A 189 9.95 18.43 8.74
C LEU A 189 10.49 19.13 9.99
N VAL A 190 9.63 19.41 10.98
CA VAL A 190 10.07 19.97 12.28
C VAL A 190 11.01 19.00 12.98
N ILE A 191 10.67 17.71 13.01
CA ILE A 191 11.51 16.68 13.63
C ILE A 191 12.85 16.53 12.90
N THR A 192 12.82 16.58 11.57
CA THR A 192 14.03 16.55 10.73
C THR A 192 14.97 17.70 11.06
N TRP A 193 14.44 18.91 11.21
CA TRP A 193 15.24 20.06 11.60
C TRP A 193 15.91 19.88 12.96
N MET A 194 15.19 19.36 13.96
CA MET A 194 15.73 19.12 15.31
C MET A 194 16.77 18.00 15.35
N VAL A 195 16.51 16.89 14.64
CA VAL A 195 17.43 15.75 14.56
C VAL A 195 18.68 16.13 13.77
N ALA A 196 18.54 16.91 12.69
CA ALA A 196 19.68 17.41 11.94
C ALA A 196 20.60 18.28 12.80
N ASP A 197 20.05 19.15 13.66
CA ASP A 197 20.85 19.97 14.58
C ASP A 197 21.68 19.11 15.56
N GLN A 198 21.07 18.08 16.15
CA GLN A 198 21.77 17.15 17.05
C GLN A 198 22.83 16.30 16.32
N ALA A 199 22.57 15.90 15.08
CA ALA A 199 23.50 15.11 14.27
C ALA A 199 24.65 15.93 13.66
N GLY A 200 24.76 17.23 13.98
CA GLY A 200 25.81 18.11 13.46
C GLY A 200 25.53 18.69 12.07
N GLY A 201 24.27 18.72 11.65
CA GLY A 201 23.78 19.28 10.40
C GLY A 201 23.50 18.26 9.30
N VAL A 202 22.68 18.65 8.33
CA VAL A 202 22.26 17.77 7.21
C VAL A 202 23.47 17.28 6.39
N ALA A 203 24.45 18.14 6.15
CA ALA A 203 25.65 17.79 5.38
C ALA A 203 26.44 16.65 6.06
N THR A 204 26.64 16.73 7.38
CA THR A 204 27.34 15.71 8.17
C THR A 204 26.68 14.34 8.03
N VAL A 205 25.35 14.28 8.13
CA VAL A 205 24.59 13.03 7.98
C VAL A 205 24.73 12.47 6.57
N VAL A 206 24.59 13.31 5.53
CA VAL A 206 24.65 12.89 4.13
C VAL A 206 26.07 12.43 3.74
N GLU A 207 27.10 13.15 4.20
CA GLU A 207 28.50 12.78 3.96
C GLU A 207 28.85 11.46 4.67
N HIS A 208 28.35 11.25 5.89
CA HIS A 208 28.53 9.99 6.61
C HIS A 208 27.84 8.82 5.90
N ALA A 209 26.62 9.02 5.40
CA ALA A 209 25.90 8.03 4.59
C ALA A 209 26.65 7.70 3.29
N ALA A 210 27.17 8.71 2.60
CA ALA A 210 27.96 8.52 1.39
C ALA A 210 29.24 7.74 1.68
N ALA A 211 29.97 8.08 2.74
CA ALA A 211 31.18 7.37 3.16
C ALA A 211 30.90 5.92 3.61
N SER A 212 29.68 5.65 4.07
CA SER A 212 29.20 4.31 4.45
C SER A 212 28.54 3.55 3.28
N ASN A 213 28.73 4.01 2.03
CA ASN A 213 28.17 3.42 0.81
C ASN A 213 26.63 3.28 0.80
N LYS A 214 25.90 4.06 1.60
CA LYS A 214 24.44 3.95 1.67
C LYS A 214 23.71 4.44 0.43
N PHE A 215 24.40 5.12 -0.48
CA PHE A 215 23.83 5.63 -1.73
C PHE A 215 24.15 4.75 -2.95
N GLU A 216 24.75 3.58 -2.76
CA GLU A 216 24.90 2.59 -3.84
C GLU A 216 23.51 2.08 -4.25
N PHE A 217 23.08 2.48 -5.45
CA PHE A 217 21.76 2.15 -5.98
C PHE A 217 21.79 0.98 -6.96
N TRP A 218 22.85 0.87 -7.74
CA TRP A 218 22.96 -0.15 -8.77
C TRP A 218 23.40 -1.47 -8.14
N PRO A 219 22.78 -2.61 -8.53
CA PRO A 219 23.27 -3.92 -8.14
C PRO A 219 24.61 -4.19 -8.83
N ALA A 220 25.32 -5.25 -8.46
CA ALA A 220 26.39 -5.72 -9.34
C ALA A 220 25.78 -6.17 -10.67
N PHE A 221 26.52 -5.97 -11.75
CA PHE A 221 26.08 -6.29 -13.11
C PHE A 221 26.17 -7.78 -13.44
N SER A 222 25.81 -8.64 -12.47
CA SER A 222 25.63 -10.07 -12.67
C SER A 222 24.18 -10.36 -13.11
N ALA A 223 23.97 -11.43 -13.87
CA ALA A 223 22.63 -11.75 -14.35
C ALA A 223 21.59 -11.97 -13.22
N PRO A 224 21.88 -12.72 -12.13
CA PRO A 224 20.92 -12.92 -11.05
C PRO A 224 20.57 -11.61 -10.33
N GLU A 225 21.56 -10.76 -10.05
CA GLU A 225 21.33 -9.50 -9.34
C GLU A 225 20.55 -8.49 -10.19
N LEU A 226 20.85 -8.41 -11.48
CA LEU A 226 20.09 -7.56 -12.40
C LEU A 226 18.63 -8.04 -12.51
N LEU A 227 18.40 -9.36 -12.55
CA LEU A 227 17.05 -9.91 -12.58
C LEU A 227 16.30 -9.64 -11.28
N ALA A 228 16.94 -9.78 -10.12
CA ALA A 228 16.36 -9.46 -8.81
C ALA A 228 16.01 -7.96 -8.72
N PHE A 229 16.93 -7.10 -9.16
CA PHE A 229 16.71 -5.65 -9.21
C PHE A 229 15.50 -5.28 -10.09
N ILE A 230 15.41 -5.87 -11.29
CA ILE A 230 14.25 -5.68 -12.18
C ILE A 230 12.98 -6.23 -11.52
N ALA A 231 13.06 -7.39 -10.86
CA ALA A 231 11.92 -8.00 -10.19
C ALA A 231 11.39 -7.10 -9.05
N ALA A 232 12.24 -6.50 -8.23
CA ALA A 232 11.83 -5.56 -7.17
C ALA A 232 11.07 -4.36 -7.75
N TRP A 233 11.60 -3.75 -8.82
CA TRP A 233 10.97 -2.62 -9.52
C TRP A 233 9.56 -2.97 -10.02
N ILE A 234 9.41 -4.07 -10.74
CA ILE A 234 8.14 -4.44 -11.36
C ILE A 234 7.14 -5.01 -10.34
N THR A 235 7.61 -5.64 -9.25
CA THR A 235 6.75 -6.17 -8.19
C THR A 235 5.96 -5.04 -7.57
N MET A 236 6.65 -4.02 -7.05
CA MET A 236 5.95 -2.86 -6.49
C MET A 236 5.36 -1.98 -7.60
N GLY A 237 6.08 -1.72 -8.69
CA GLY A 237 5.66 -0.80 -9.74
C GLY A 237 4.45 -1.29 -10.56
N PHE A 238 4.50 -2.50 -11.09
CA PHE A 238 3.41 -3.04 -11.91
C PHE A 238 2.39 -3.82 -11.08
N GLY A 239 2.82 -4.55 -10.05
CA GLY A 239 1.93 -5.30 -9.17
C GLY A 239 0.94 -4.41 -8.43
N SER A 240 1.29 -3.16 -8.19
CA SER A 240 0.40 -2.20 -7.53
C SER A 240 -0.63 -1.53 -8.43
N ILE A 241 -0.44 -1.54 -9.76
CA ILE A 241 -1.35 -0.86 -10.70
C ILE A 241 -2.79 -1.42 -10.63
N PRO A 242 -3.02 -2.74 -10.52
CA PRO A 242 -4.36 -3.32 -10.37
C PRO A 242 -5.05 -3.07 -9.04
N GLN A 243 -4.40 -2.42 -8.09
CA GLN A 243 -4.91 -2.30 -6.73
C GLN A 243 -6.16 -1.42 -6.65
N GLN A 244 -7.08 -1.83 -5.78
CA GLN A 244 -8.37 -1.17 -5.61
C GLN A 244 -8.22 0.22 -4.99
N ASP A 245 -7.26 0.44 -4.09
CA ASP A 245 -7.04 1.69 -3.38
C ASP A 245 -6.58 2.82 -4.34
N VAL A 246 -5.71 2.51 -5.30
CA VAL A 246 -5.25 3.45 -6.34
C VAL A 246 -6.42 3.81 -7.25
N PHE A 247 -7.13 2.79 -7.74
CA PHE A 247 -8.31 2.95 -8.58
C PHE A 247 -9.39 3.79 -7.88
N GLN A 248 -9.71 3.48 -6.62
CA GLN A 248 -10.78 4.11 -5.85
C GLN A 248 -10.52 5.60 -5.59
N ARG A 249 -9.25 5.99 -5.36
CA ARG A 249 -8.86 7.40 -5.18
C ARG A 249 -9.02 8.22 -6.45
N VAL A 250 -8.51 7.70 -7.57
CA VAL A 250 -8.65 8.30 -8.91
C VAL A 250 -10.12 8.46 -9.25
N ASN A 251 -10.91 7.42 -9.01
CA ASN A 251 -12.31 7.39 -9.37
C ASN A 251 -13.19 8.30 -8.49
N SER A 252 -12.69 8.73 -7.33
CA SER A 252 -13.35 9.68 -6.43
C SER A 252 -13.16 11.15 -6.85
N ALA A 253 -12.29 11.42 -7.82
CA ALA A 253 -12.00 12.77 -8.28
C ALA A 253 -13.21 13.43 -9.00
N ARG A 254 -13.37 14.74 -8.80
CA ARG A 254 -14.41 15.55 -9.47
C ARG A 254 -14.25 15.62 -10.98
N THR A 255 -13.02 15.56 -11.48
CA THR A 255 -12.72 15.65 -12.91
C THR A 255 -11.68 14.62 -13.30
N GLU A 256 -11.70 14.21 -14.57
CA GLU A 256 -10.70 13.31 -15.15
C GLU A 256 -9.27 13.86 -15.00
N ASN A 257 -9.06 15.14 -15.32
CA ASN A 257 -7.74 15.77 -15.18
C ASN A 257 -7.30 15.85 -13.71
N GLY A 258 -8.24 16.08 -12.79
CA GLY A 258 -7.95 16.02 -11.35
C GLY A 258 -7.54 14.62 -10.89
N ALA A 259 -8.13 13.58 -11.48
CA ALA A 259 -7.76 12.19 -11.22
C ALA A 259 -6.31 11.90 -11.67
N VAL A 260 -5.94 12.35 -12.86
CA VAL A 260 -4.58 12.19 -13.43
C VAL A 260 -3.55 12.99 -12.63
N HIS A 261 -3.72 14.31 -12.55
CA HIS A 261 -2.72 15.18 -11.95
C HIS A 261 -2.61 14.95 -10.44
N GLY A 262 -3.71 14.67 -9.76
CA GLY A 262 -3.71 14.35 -8.33
C GLY A 262 -2.86 13.11 -8.03
N THR A 263 -3.00 12.05 -8.84
CA THR A 263 -2.22 10.82 -8.67
C THR A 263 -0.75 10.99 -9.02
N ILE A 264 -0.42 11.64 -10.14
CA ILE A 264 0.98 11.88 -10.54
C ILE A 264 1.68 12.76 -9.50
N ALA A 265 1.06 13.89 -9.12
CA ALA A 265 1.64 14.79 -8.13
C ALA A 265 1.79 14.08 -6.77
N GLY A 266 0.83 13.25 -6.38
CA GLY A 266 0.90 12.45 -5.16
C GLY A 266 2.07 11.48 -5.17
N GLY A 267 2.29 10.76 -6.28
CA GLY A 267 3.42 9.85 -6.44
C GLY A 267 4.78 10.54 -6.44
N VAL A 268 4.90 11.68 -7.10
CA VAL A 268 6.15 12.49 -7.08
C VAL A 268 6.41 13.02 -5.67
N ALA A 269 5.39 13.56 -5.00
CA ALA A 269 5.54 14.06 -3.63
C ALA A 269 5.92 12.93 -2.65
N TYR A 270 5.33 11.76 -2.80
CA TYR A 270 5.69 10.57 -2.02
C TYR A 270 7.17 10.21 -2.20
N LEU A 271 7.65 10.11 -3.44
CA LEU A 271 9.06 9.79 -3.72
C LEU A 271 10.02 10.79 -3.06
N LEU A 272 9.73 12.08 -3.20
CA LEU A 272 10.58 13.14 -2.64
C LEU A 272 10.54 13.15 -1.11
N PHE A 273 9.36 12.94 -0.52
CA PHE A 273 9.17 13.00 0.92
C PHE A 273 9.63 11.73 1.64
N ALA A 274 9.72 10.59 0.94
CA ALA A 274 10.29 9.36 1.47
C ALA A 274 11.75 9.54 1.95
N ALA A 275 12.50 10.50 1.41
CA ALA A 275 13.85 10.82 1.88
C ALA A 275 13.89 11.30 3.35
N VAL A 276 12.79 11.84 3.87
CA VAL A 276 12.70 12.39 5.23
C VAL A 276 12.86 11.30 6.31
N PRO A 277 12.03 10.23 6.36
CA PRO A 277 12.22 9.16 7.33
C PRO A 277 13.55 8.41 7.15
N LEU A 278 14.06 8.28 5.92
CA LEU A 278 15.39 7.70 5.69
C LEU A 278 16.49 8.51 6.36
N PHE A 279 16.45 9.84 6.17
CA PHE A 279 17.38 10.76 6.83
C PHE A 279 17.28 10.69 8.35
N LEU A 280 16.06 10.67 8.89
CA LEU A 280 15.82 10.60 10.33
C LEU A 280 16.37 9.31 10.94
N ALA A 281 16.09 8.16 10.33
CA ALA A 281 16.59 6.87 10.81
C ALA A 281 18.11 6.79 10.69
N TYR A 282 18.70 7.24 9.57
CA TYR A 282 20.15 7.24 9.40
C TYR A 282 20.85 8.17 10.39
N SER A 283 20.25 9.31 10.74
CA SER A 283 20.79 10.22 11.76
C SER A 283 20.95 9.56 13.13
N ALA A 284 20.19 8.49 13.43
CA ALA A 284 20.36 7.72 14.66
C ALA A 284 21.78 7.13 14.78
N THR A 285 22.42 6.78 13.65
CA THR A 285 23.79 6.22 13.63
C THR A 285 24.86 7.19 14.13
N LEU A 286 24.57 8.49 14.08
CA LEU A 286 25.46 9.56 14.54
C LEU A 286 25.12 10.03 15.96
N ILE A 287 23.84 10.00 16.32
CA ILE A 287 23.34 10.49 17.61
C ILE A 287 23.52 9.43 18.70
N ASP A 288 23.13 8.18 18.43
CA ASP A 288 23.22 7.06 19.37
C ASP A 288 23.60 5.75 18.65
N PRO A 289 24.91 5.55 18.38
CA PRO A 289 25.40 4.35 17.72
C PRO A 289 25.14 3.06 18.52
N GLU A 290 25.11 3.14 19.85
CA GLU A 290 24.91 1.96 20.72
C GLU A 290 23.47 1.45 20.65
N MET A 291 22.49 2.37 20.68
CA MET A 291 21.08 2.03 20.46
C MET A 291 20.88 1.41 19.08
N VAL A 292 21.50 1.98 18.03
CA VAL A 292 21.40 1.42 16.68
C VAL A 292 22.02 0.02 16.61
N ALA A 293 23.22 -0.18 17.16
CA ALA A 293 23.90 -1.48 17.14
C ALA A 293 23.08 -2.59 17.82
N ARG A 294 22.36 -2.26 18.90
CA ARG A 294 21.45 -3.21 19.56
C ARG A 294 20.18 -3.46 18.72
N LEU A 295 19.49 -2.39 18.33
CA LEU A 295 18.18 -2.51 17.69
C LEU A 295 18.27 -3.01 16.25
N ILE A 296 19.39 -2.83 15.56
CA ILE A 296 19.54 -3.35 14.19
C ILE A 296 19.56 -4.89 14.14
N GLU A 297 19.93 -5.55 15.25
CA GLU A 297 19.89 -7.01 15.38
C GLU A 297 18.54 -7.50 15.96
N GLU A 298 17.95 -6.74 16.88
CA GLU A 298 16.71 -7.11 17.56
C GLU A 298 15.45 -6.76 16.75
N ASP A 299 15.28 -5.48 16.41
CA ASP A 299 14.11 -4.95 15.71
C ASP A 299 14.44 -3.58 15.10
N PRO A 300 14.96 -3.55 13.85
CA PRO A 300 15.35 -2.32 13.17
C PRO A 300 14.23 -1.27 13.07
N GLU A 301 12.96 -1.70 13.08
CA GLU A 301 11.78 -0.83 12.95
C GLU A 301 11.58 0.05 14.20
N GLN A 302 12.20 -0.31 15.33
CA GLN A 302 12.18 0.48 16.56
C GLN A 302 13.20 1.61 16.59
N ILE A 303 14.19 1.63 15.69
CA ILE A 303 15.31 2.59 15.74
C ILE A 303 14.80 4.03 15.66
N LEU A 304 13.98 4.34 14.66
CA LEU A 304 13.45 5.69 14.49
C LEU A 304 12.54 6.10 15.65
N PRO A 305 11.51 5.32 16.06
CA PRO A 305 10.71 5.65 17.25
C PRO A 305 11.57 5.86 18.51
N SER A 306 12.55 4.99 18.75
CA SER A 306 13.41 5.04 19.94
C SER A 306 14.31 6.27 19.95
N LEU A 307 14.87 6.66 18.79
CA LEU A 307 15.63 7.91 18.64
C LEU A 307 14.80 9.10 19.13
N ILE A 308 13.57 9.23 18.61
CA ILE A 308 12.70 10.37 18.94
C ILE A 308 12.30 10.35 20.41
N TYR A 309 11.95 9.18 20.94
CA TYR A 309 11.56 9.03 22.35
C TYR A 309 12.69 9.37 23.33
N GLN A 310 13.91 8.94 23.04
CA GLN A 310 15.04 9.08 23.97
C GLN A 310 15.79 10.42 23.85
N HIS A 311 15.83 11.02 22.65
CA HIS A 311 16.71 12.16 22.36
C HIS A 311 15.99 13.47 22.07
N LEU A 312 14.67 13.46 21.84
CA LEU A 312 13.92 14.69 21.60
C LEU A 312 13.08 15.10 22.82
N PRO A 313 12.82 16.41 23.01
CA PRO A 313 11.96 16.90 24.08
C PRO A 313 10.50 16.48 23.86
N LEU A 314 9.71 16.48 24.94
CA LEU A 314 8.33 15.99 24.95
C LEU A 314 7.44 16.56 23.84
N TYR A 315 7.55 17.86 23.51
CA TYR A 315 6.72 18.45 22.45
C TYR A 315 7.02 17.86 21.06
N ALA A 316 8.28 17.55 20.78
CA ALA A 316 8.71 16.92 19.54
C ALA A 316 8.29 15.45 19.50
N GLN A 317 8.38 14.74 20.62
CA GLN A 317 7.82 13.38 20.73
C GLN A 317 6.31 13.39 20.40
N VAL A 318 5.54 14.31 20.96
CA VAL A 318 4.09 14.44 20.68
C VAL A 318 3.83 14.67 19.20
N ILE A 319 4.60 15.57 18.56
CA ILE A 319 4.47 15.87 17.12
C ILE A 319 4.78 14.62 16.28
N PHE A 320 5.90 13.95 16.54
CA PHE A 320 6.33 12.77 15.79
C PHE A 320 5.34 11.62 15.92
N TYR A 321 5.00 11.22 17.16
CA TYR A 321 4.08 10.10 17.37
C TYR A 321 2.65 10.41 16.94
N GLY A 322 2.23 11.68 17.03
CA GLY A 322 0.98 12.13 16.41
C GLY A 322 0.99 11.97 14.89
N ALA A 323 2.05 12.41 14.21
CA ALA A 323 2.23 12.24 12.77
C ALA A 323 2.33 10.76 12.36
N LEU A 324 3.08 9.96 13.11
CA LEU A 324 3.24 8.53 12.87
C LEU A 324 1.92 7.78 13.03
N LEU A 325 1.15 8.04 14.09
CA LEU A 325 -0.17 7.44 14.24
C LEU A 325 -1.16 7.96 13.18
N SER A 326 -1.07 9.24 12.80
CA SER A 326 -1.85 9.81 11.69
C SER A 326 -1.72 8.96 10.44
N VAL A 327 -0.47 8.68 10.08
CA VAL A 327 -0.15 8.09 8.80
C VAL A 327 -0.52 6.60 8.77
N ILE A 328 -0.19 5.87 9.84
CA ILE A 328 -0.50 4.45 9.97
C ILE A 328 -2.02 4.25 9.95
N MET A 329 -2.77 5.08 10.69
CA MET A 329 -4.24 4.99 10.70
C MET A 329 -4.82 5.31 9.32
N SER A 330 -4.45 6.43 8.71
CA SER A 330 -4.99 6.84 7.41
C SER A 330 -4.80 5.76 6.34
N THR A 331 -3.64 5.11 6.35
CA THR A 331 -3.32 4.01 5.44
C THR A 331 -4.15 2.78 5.79
N ALA A 332 -4.12 2.32 7.05
CA ALA A 332 -4.81 1.10 7.48
C ALA A 332 -6.32 1.13 7.21
N SER A 333 -6.99 2.28 7.42
CA SER A 333 -8.42 2.39 7.09
C SER A 333 -8.69 2.32 5.59
N GLY A 334 -7.88 3.00 4.78
CA GLY A 334 -7.98 2.95 3.33
C GLY A 334 -7.74 1.55 2.77
N THR A 335 -6.73 0.85 3.28
CA THR A 335 -6.35 -0.50 2.86
C THR A 335 -7.24 -1.59 3.46
N LEU A 336 -8.03 -1.32 4.51
CA LEU A 336 -9.13 -2.19 4.93
C LEU A 336 -10.38 -2.01 4.07
N LEU A 337 -10.69 -0.77 3.69
CA LEU A 337 -11.89 -0.44 2.92
C LEU A 337 -11.81 -0.98 1.48
N ALA A 338 -10.66 -0.86 0.83
CA ALA A 338 -10.45 -1.28 -0.56
C ALA A 338 -10.73 -2.79 -0.82
N PRO A 339 -10.06 -3.75 -0.16
CA PRO A 339 -10.35 -5.18 -0.34
C PRO A 339 -11.78 -5.53 0.08
N SER A 340 -12.31 -4.87 1.12
CA SER A 340 -13.68 -5.09 1.55
C SER A 340 -14.70 -4.67 0.50
N ALA A 341 -14.44 -3.57 -0.22
CA ALA A 341 -15.24 -3.13 -1.36
C ALA A 341 -15.25 -4.18 -2.48
N THR A 342 -14.06 -4.65 -2.85
CA THR A 342 -13.86 -5.64 -3.91
C THR A 342 -14.51 -6.98 -3.57
N ILE A 343 -14.34 -7.48 -2.34
CA ILE A 343 -15.00 -8.70 -1.88
C ILE A 343 -16.52 -8.53 -1.88
N ALA A 344 -17.02 -7.42 -1.32
CA ALA A 344 -18.46 -7.17 -1.23
C ALA A 344 -19.12 -7.08 -2.62
N GLU A 345 -18.59 -6.25 -3.52
CA GLU A 345 -19.18 -5.98 -4.85
C GLU A 345 -18.93 -7.12 -5.84
N ASN A 346 -17.72 -7.66 -5.90
CA ASN A 346 -17.31 -8.57 -6.99
C ASN A 346 -17.32 -10.05 -6.61
N VAL A 347 -17.31 -10.38 -5.31
CA VAL A 347 -17.33 -11.77 -4.85
C VAL A 347 -18.70 -12.11 -4.26
N ILE A 348 -19.11 -11.45 -3.17
CA ILE A 348 -20.30 -11.87 -2.41
C ILE A 348 -21.60 -11.55 -3.16
N LYS A 349 -21.73 -10.34 -3.73
CA LYS A 349 -22.92 -9.94 -4.50
C LYS A 349 -23.18 -10.85 -5.71
N ASN A 350 -22.16 -11.55 -6.20
CA ASN A 350 -22.31 -12.55 -7.25
C ASN A 350 -22.92 -13.85 -6.74
N LEU A 351 -22.61 -14.26 -5.50
CA LEU A 351 -23.15 -15.45 -4.87
C LEU A 351 -24.56 -15.24 -4.31
N LEU A 352 -24.89 -13.99 -3.97
CA LEU A 352 -26.17 -13.58 -3.40
C LEU A 352 -26.81 -12.46 -4.25
N PRO A 353 -27.35 -12.79 -5.44
CA PRO A 353 -27.97 -11.80 -6.31
C PRO A 353 -29.24 -11.22 -5.65
N SER A 354 -29.45 -9.91 -5.79
CA SER A 354 -30.60 -9.12 -5.29
C SER A 354 -30.46 -8.52 -3.89
N MET A 355 -29.38 -7.78 -3.63
CA MET A 355 -29.27 -6.93 -2.44
C MET A 355 -29.70 -5.50 -2.74
N ASP A 356 -30.53 -4.93 -1.87
CA ASP A 356 -30.70 -3.47 -1.83
C ASP A 356 -29.45 -2.79 -1.24
N ASP A 357 -29.40 -1.45 -1.33
CA ASP A 357 -28.26 -0.66 -0.88
C ASP A 357 -27.97 -0.82 0.63
N ARG A 358 -29.02 -1.00 1.45
CA ARG A 358 -28.89 -1.13 2.90
C ARG A 358 -28.31 -2.48 3.30
N HIS A 359 -28.74 -3.55 2.66
CA HIS A 359 -28.20 -4.90 2.84
C HIS A 359 -26.75 -4.95 2.35
N PHE A 360 -26.45 -4.32 1.22
CA PHE A 360 -25.10 -4.25 0.67
C PHE A 360 -24.12 -3.50 1.60
N LEU A 361 -24.53 -2.36 2.18
CA LEU A 361 -23.72 -1.65 3.18
C LEU A 361 -23.49 -2.48 4.45
N ARG A 362 -24.51 -3.19 4.95
CA ARG A 362 -24.35 -4.09 6.11
C ARG A 362 -23.39 -5.23 5.81
N MET A 363 -23.52 -5.87 4.66
CA MET A 363 -22.61 -6.92 4.21
C MET A 363 -21.19 -6.39 4.10
N THR A 364 -20.98 -5.22 3.49
CA THR A 364 -19.65 -4.59 3.39
C THR A 364 -19.03 -4.40 4.77
N ARG A 365 -19.79 -3.92 5.76
CA ARG A 365 -19.29 -3.78 7.14
C ARG A 365 -18.91 -5.11 7.77
N ILE A 366 -19.68 -6.18 7.53
CA ILE A 366 -19.32 -7.53 7.99
C ILE A 366 -18.00 -7.98 7.34
N VAL A 367 -17.83 -7.75 6.04
CA VAL A 367 -16.58 -8.05 5.33
C VAL A 367 -15.41 -7.28 5.93
N VAL A 368 -15.56 -5.99 6.23
CA VAL A 368 -14.52 -5.18 6.90
C VAL A 368 -14.11 -5.81 8.24
N VAL A 369 -15.08 -6.24 9.07
CA VAL A 369 -14.78 -6.92 10.35
C VAL A 369 -14.02 -8.22 10.11
N CYS A 370 -14.53 -9.09 9.22
CA CYS A 370 -13.89 -10.38 8.93
C CYS A 370 -12.47 -10.21 8.39
N PHE A 371 -12.27 -9.24 7.48
CA PHE A 371 -10.97 -8.96 6.89
C PHE A 371 -10.01 -8.37 7.92
N ALA A 372 -10.45 -7.45 8.78
CA ALA A 372 -9.62 -6.93 9.88
C ALA A 372 -9.17 -8.03 10.85
N VAL A 373 -10.06 -8.96 11.20
CA VAL A 373 -9.70 -10.14 12.02
C VAL A 373 -8.67 -10.99 11.31
N LEU A 374 -8.89 -11.32 10.03
CA LEU A 374 -7.97 -12.15 9.23
C LEU A 374 -6.58 -11.53 9.14
N VAL A 375 -6.50 -10.23 8.83
CA VAL A 375 -5.24 -9.49 8.76
C VAL A 375 -4.56 -9.45 10.13
N THR A 376 -5.31 -9.21 11.22
CA THR A 376 -4.72 -9.17 12.56
C THR A 376 -4.12 -10.53 12.93
N VAL A 377 -4.81 -11.62 12.62
CA VAL A 377 -4.30 -12.98 12.83
C VAL A 377 -3.04 -13.22 11.98
N TYR A 378 -3.05 -12.82 10.71
CA TYR A 378 -1.88 -12.94 9.84
C TYR A 378 -0.69 -12.14 10.40
N ALA A 379 -0.92 -10.88 10.80
CA ALA A 379 0.09 -10.00 11.38
C ALA A 379 0.72 -10.60 12.66
N LEU A 380 -0.10 -11.20 13.54
CA LEU A 380 0.36 -11.85 14.77
C LEU A 380 1.12 -13.16 14.52
N SER A 381 0.95 -13.77 13.34
CA SER A 381 1.53 -15.07 13.00
C SER A 381 2.80 -14.98 12.15
N THR A 382 3.03 -13.85 11.48
CA THR A 382 4.18 -13.66 10.59
C THR A 382 5.40 -13.16 11.35
N GLY A 383 6.58 -13.61 10.94
CA GLY A 383 7.87 -13.08 11.39
C GLY A 383 8.53 -12.13 10.37
N ASP A 384 7.81 -11.78 9.31
CA ASP A 384 8.31 -10.88 8.27
C ASP A 384 8.41 -9.44 8.78
N THR A 385 9.39 -8.70 8.26
CA THR A 385 9.48 -7.24 8.45
C THR A 385 8.34 -6.54 7.71
N ILE A 386 7.98 -5.33 8.16
CA ILE A 386 6.97 -4.47 7.54
C ILE A 386 7.23 -4.34 6.03
N HIS A 387 8.47 -4.08 5.61
CA HIS A 387 8.82 -3.95 4.19
C HIS A 387 8.55 -5.25 3.40
N ARG A 388 8.98 -6.41 3.91
CA ARG A 388 8.76 -7.69 3.23
C ARG A 388 7.29 -8.09 3.16
N MET A 389 6.51 -7.79 4.20
CA MET A 389 5.07 -8.04 4.21
C MET A 389 4.38 -7.32 3.03
N VAL A 390 4.79 -6.08 2.74
CA VAL A 390 4.22 -5.31 1.64
C VAL A 390 4.76 -5.77 0.28
N GLU A 391 6.06 -6.02 0.15
CA GLU A 391 6.63 -6.48 -1.11
C GLU A 391 6.00 -7.82 -1.57
N ASN A 392 5.86 -8.78 -0.66
CA ASN A 392 5.27 -10.09 -0.95
C ASN A 392 3.79 -9.99 -1.35
N ALA A 393 3.05 -9.02 -0.81
CA ALA A 393 1.66 -8.78 -1.17
C ALA A 393 1.51 -8.49 -2.67
N TYR A 394 2.39 -7.67 -3.25
CA TYR A 394 2.25 -7.24 -4.64
C TYR A 394 2.73 -8.26 -5.68
N LYS A 395 3.49 -9.29 -5.27
CA LYS A 395 3.80 -10.44 -6.15
C LYS A 395 2.52 -11.09 -6.69
N VAL A 396 1.51 -11.27 -5.83
CA VAL A 396 0.22 -11.90 -6.18
C VAL A 396 -0.49 -11.15 -7.31
N THR A 397 -0.57 -9.83 -7.22
CA THR A 397 -1.29 -8.99 -8.19
C THR A 397 -0.49 -8.76 -9.47
N LEU A 398 0.85 -8.75 -9.40
CA LEU A 398 1.72 -8.76 -10.57
C LEU A 398 1.43 -9.97 -11.46
N VAL A 399 1.41 -11.18 -10.89
CA VAL A 399 1.31 -12.42 -11.67
C VAL A 399 -0.12 -12.79 -12.07
N SER A 400 -1.13 -12.20 -11.41
CA SER A 400 -2.54 -12.53 -11.66
C SER A 400 -3.34 -11.44 -12.36
N ALA A 401 -3.16 -10.17 -12.01
CA ALA A 401 -4.08 -9.10 -12.36
C ALA A 401 -3.49 -8.09 -13.35
N PHE A 402 -2.19 -7.80 -13.26
CA PHE A 402 -1.54 -6.77 -14.08
C PHE A 402 -1.64 -7.03 -15.58
N VAL A 403 -1.29 -8.23 -16.04
CA VAL A 403 -1.33 -8.56 -17.48
C VAL A 403 -2.76 -8.48 -18.05
N PRO A 404 -3.79 -9.10 -17.41
CA PRO A 404 -5.19 -8.89 -17.82
C PRO A 404 -5.62 -7.42 -17.86
N LEU A 405 -5.21 -6.60 -16.89
CA LEU A 405 -5.55 -5.18 -16.86
C LEU A 405 -4.95 -4.42 -18.04
N LEU A 406 -3.63 -4.54 -18.22
CA LEU A 406 -2.89 -3.87 -19.28
C LEU A 406 -3.43 -4.26 -20.66
N ALA A 407 -3.55 -5.57 -20.92
CA ALA A 407 -4.10 -6.08 -22.17
C ALA A 407 -5.56 -5.66 -22.38
N GLY A 408 -6.34 -5.55 -21.31
CA GLY A 408 -7.76 -5.25 -21.40
C GLY A 408 -8.04 -3.82 -21.84
N ILE A 409 -7.17 -2.90 -21.44
CA ILE A 409 -7.24 -1.47 -21.81
C ILE A 409 -6.65 -1.25 -23.21
N TYR A 410 -5.49 -1.85 -23.51
CA TYR A 410 -4.69 -1.47 -24.66
C TYR A 410 -4.68 -2.47 -25.81
N TRP A 411 -5.02 -3.73 -25.58
CA TRP A 411 -5.00 -4.77 -26.60
C TRP A 411 -6.41 -5.20 -27.01
N LYS A 412 -6.82 -4.73 -28.19
CA LYS A 412 -8.15 -5.02 -28.75
C LYS A 412 -8.43 -6.53 -28.88
N ARG A 413 -7.39 -7.34 -29.13
CA ARG A 413 -7.53 -8.80 -29.28
C ARG A 413 -7.59 -9.56 -27.96
N ALA A 414 -7.42 -8.93 -26.80
CA ALA A 414 -7.46 -9.64 -25.52
C ALA A 414 -8.84 -10.30 -25.34
N THR A 415 -8.87 -11.52 -24.82
CA THR A 415 -10.10 -12.32 -24.68
C THR A 415 -10.23 -12.86 -23.27
N THR A 416 -11.43 -13.31 -22.91
CA THR A 416 -11.66 -14.01 -21.63
C THR A 416 -10.76 -15.24 -21.48
N GLN A 417 -10.60 -16.03 -22.55
CA GLN A 417 -9.69 -17.19 -22.55
C GLN A 417 -8.23 -16.78 -22.32
N GLY A 418 -7.76 -15.69 -22.95
CA GLY A 418 -6.42 -15.15 -22.71
C GLY A 418 -6.23 -14.67 -21.28
N ALA A 419 -7.19 -13.93 -20.73
CA ALA A 419 -7.13 -13.46 -19.34
C ALA A 419 -7.09 -14.62 -18.34
N MET A 420 -7.90 -15.66 -18.54
CA MET A 420 -7.86 -16.87 -17.71
C MET A 420 -6.52 -17.61 -17.85
N GLY A 421 -6.01 -17.75 -19.07
CA GLY A 421 -4.69 -18.34 -19.33
C GLY A 421 -3.57 -17.57 -18.63
N ALA A 422 -3.63 -16.24 -18.64
CA ALA A 422 -2.67 -15.38 -17.95
C ALA A 422 -2.68 -15.63 -16.44
N ILE A 423 -3.86 -15.66 -15.83
CA ILE A 423 -4.01 -15.89 -14.38
C ILE A 423 -3.49 -17.28 -13.99
N VAL A 424 -3.92 -18.32 -14.70
CA VAL A 424 -3.57 -19.71 -14.36
C VAL A 424 -2.08 -19.96 -14.54
N LEU A 425 -1.50 -19.55 -15.68
CA LEU A 425 -0.08 -19.74 -15.92
C LEU A 425 0.77 -18.85 -15.01
N GLY A 426 0.34 -17.62 -14.75
CA GLY A 426 1.06 -16.70 -13.89
C GLY A 426 1.12 -17.16 -12.44
N ILE A 427 -0.03 -17.42 -11.81
CA ILE A 427 -0.10 -17.93 -10.45
C ILE A 427 0.55 -19.31 -10.35
N GLY A 428 0.27 -20.20 -11.30
CA GLY A 428 0.77 -21.57 -11.28
C GLY A 428 2.30 -21.63 -11.34
N SER A 429 2.92 -20.91 -12.29
CA SER A 429 4.38 -20.89 -12.41
C SER A 429 5.06 -20.18 -11.24
N TRP A 430 4.49 -19.07 -10.76
CA TRP A 430 5.00 -18.38 -9.58
C TRP A 430 4.99 -19.27 -8.33
N LEU A 431 3.86 -19.88 -7.99
CA LEU A 431 3.75 -20.75 -6.82
C LEU A 431 4.66 -21.98 -6.92
N LEU A 432 4.76 -22.59 -8.10
CA LEU A 432 5.67 -23.72 -8.30
C LEU A 432 7.13 -23.30 -8.05
N MET A 433 7.54 -22.12 -8.52
CA MET A 433 8.89 -21.63 -8.23
C MET A 433 9.06 -21.28 -6.77
N GLU A 434 8.12 -20.60 -6.13
CA GLU A 434 8.21 -20.25 -4.71
C GLU A 434 8.36 -21.51 -3.81
N ILE A 435 7.73 -22.62 -4.19
CA ILE A 435 7.78 -23.89 -3.44
C ILE A 435 9.07 -24.69 -3.70
N TYR A 436 9.54 -24.74 -4.95
CA TYR A 436 10.64 -25.64 -5.34
C TYR A 436 11.99 -24.95 -5.58
N LEU A 437 11.98 -23.63 -5.83
CA LEU A 437 13.14 -22.80 -6.17
C LEU A 437 12.95 -21.39 -5.56
N PRO A 438 12.94 -21.27 -4.22
CA PRO A 438 12.70 -20.01 -3.54
C PRO A 438 13.78 -18.96 -3.86
N GLU A 439 13.47 -17.69 -3.56
CA GLU A 439 14.38 -16.56 -3.81
C GLU A 439 15.78 -16.81 -3.25
N GLY A 440 16.80 -16.69 -4.12
CA GLY A 440 18.21 -16.97 -3.80
C GLY A 440 18.74 -18.29 -4.35
N ASP A 441 17.87 -19.29 -4.59
CA ASP A 441 18.28 -20.62 -5.09
C ASP A 441 18.25 -20.74 -6.62
N SER A 442 17.66 -19.74 -7.29
CA SER A 442 17.49 -19.69 -8.74
C SER A 442 17.99 -18.36 -9.30
N MET A 443 18.55 -18.41 -10.51
CA MET A 443 18.88 -17.20 -11.28
C MET A 443 17.65 -16.34 -11.57
N TRP A 444 16.48 -16.96 -11.68
CA TRP A 444 15.23 -16.29 -12.02
C TRP A 444 14.35 -16.07 -10.79
N PRO A 445 13.99 -14.80 -10.48
CA PRO A 445 12.99 -14.50 -9.46
C PRO A 445 11.62 -15.13 -9.81
N PRO A 446 10.97 -15.84 -8.87
CA PRO A 446 9.69 -16.52 -9.12
C PRO A 446 8.61 -15.64 -9.74
N GLN A 447 8.45 -14.42 -9.24
CA GLN A 447 7.48 -13.43 -9.66
C GLN A 447 7.71 -12.92 -11.09
N LEU A 448 8.98 -12.85 -11.53
CA LEU A 448 9.30 -12.48 -12.90
C LEU A 448 8.90 -13.59 -13.88
N VAL A 449 9.14 -14.85 -13.52
CA VAL A 449 8.68 -16.01 -14.30
C VAL A 449 7.16 -16.06 -14.34
N GLY A 450 6.50 -15.84 -13.20
CA GLY A 450 5.06 -15.69 -13.11
C GLY A 450 4.51 -14.64 -14.08
N LEU A 451 5.10 -13.44 -14.10
CA LEU A 451 4.71 -12.38 -15.02
C LEU A 451 4.89 -12.76 -16.49
N LEU A 452 6.03 -13.38 -16.85
CA LEU A 452 6.30 -13.82 -18.22
C LEU A 452 5.32 -14.91 -18.66
N CYS A 453 5.05 -15.89 -17.80
CA CYS A 453 4.06 -16.93 -18.05
C CYS A 453 2.64 -16.36 -18.15
N ALA A 454 2.30 -15.33 -17.36
CA ALA A 454 1.03 -14.63 -17.49
C ALA A 454 0.91 -13.92 -18.86
N ALA A 455 1.98 -13.25 -19.32
CA ALA A 455 2.02 -12.63 -20.64
C ALA A 455 1.87 -13.67 -21.77
N VAL A 456 2.55 -14.81 -21.67
CA VAL A 456 2.41 -15.93 -22.61
C VAL A 456 0.98 -16.47 -22.60
N GLY A 457 0.38 -16.67 -21.42
CA GLY A 457 -1.00 -17.13 -21.27
C GLY A 457 -2.02 -16.17 -21.91
N MET A 458 -1.83 -14.86 -21.72
CA MET A 458 -2.63 -13.83 -22.37
C MET A 458 -2.55 -13.92 -23.89
N VAL A 459 -1.33 -13.95 -24.44
CA VAL A 459 -1.10 -13.94 -25.89
C VAL A 459 -1.62 -15.22 -26.53
N LEU A 460 -1.24 -16.38 -26.01
CA LEU A 460 -1.66 -17.68 -26.55
C LEU A 460 -3.18 -17.86 -26.42
N GLY A 461 -3.74 -17.61 -25.24
CA GLY A 461 -5.17 -17.81 -25.00
C GLY A 461 -6.06 -16.87 -25.83
N SER A 462 -5.57 -15.67 -26.18
CA SER A 462 -6.30 -14.74 -27.04
C SER A 462 -6.12 -14.95 -28.54
N LEU A 463 -5.01 -15.53 -28.99
CA LEU A 463 -4.77 -15.81 -30.41
C LEU A 463 -5.24 -17.20 -30.85
N LEU A 464 -5.38 -18.14 -29.92
CA LEU A 464 -5.95 -19.47 -30.19
C LEU A 464 -7.45 -19.39 -30.49
N PRO A 465 -8.03 -20.43 -31.14
CA PRO A 465 -9.48 -20.53 -31.29
C PRO A 465 -10.19 -20.35 -29.93
N GLN A 466 -11.16 -19.45 -29.89
CA GLN A 466 -11.88 -19.14 -28.66
C GLN A 466 -12.87 -20.25 -28.36
N GLN A 467 -12.63 -20.99 -27.29
CA GLN A 467 -13.51 -22.05 -26.80
C GLN A 467 -14.34 -21.59 -25.59
N TYR A 468 -13.96 -20.46 -24.97
CA TYR A 468 -14.52 -19.98 -23.72
C TYR A 468 -14.60 -18.45 -23.63
N GLY A 469 -15.72 -17.96 -23.09
CA GLY A 469 -16.01 -16.54 -22.86
C GLY A 469 -16.39 -15.76 -24.12
N ARG A 470 -16.63 -14.45 -23.98
CA ARG A 470 -17.04 -13.61 -25.12
C ARG A 470 -15.92 -13.53 -26.16
N ALA A 471 -16.22 -13.94 -27.40
CA ALA A 471 -15.40 -13.60 -28.54
C ALA A 471 -15.37 -12.07 -28.70
N VAL A 472 -14.19 -11.51 -28.96
CA VAL A 472 -14.08 -10.09 -29.34
C VAL A 472 -14.93 -9.92 -30.59
N ALA A 473 -15.95 -9.05 -30.53
CA ALA A 473 -16.71 -8.70 -31.71
C ALA A 473 -15.71 -8.22 -32.77
N ALA A 474 -15.65 -8.91 -33.90
CA ALA A 474 -14.86 -8.47 -35.05
C ALA A 474 -15.50 -7.17 -35.55
N GLU A 475 -15.08 -6.03 -35.02
CA GLU A 475 -15.31 -4.75 -35.67
C GLU A 475 -14.49 -4.78 -36.96
N ALA A 476 -15.20 -4.97 -38.07
CA ALA A 476 -14.69 -4.89 -39.45
C ALA A 476 -14.34 -3.45 -39.82
#